data_AF-A0A1L7GEM3-F1
#
_entry.id   AF-A0A1L7GEM3-F1
#
_cell.length_a   1.000
_cell.length_b   1.000
_cell.length_c   1.000
_cell.angle_alpha   90.00
_cell.angle_beta   90.00
_cell.angle_gamma   90.00
#
_symmetry.space_group_name_H-M   'P 1'
#
loop_
_entity.id
_entity.type
_entity.pdbx_description
1 polymer ?
#
loop_
_entity_poly.entity_id
_entity_poly.type
_entity_poly.pdbx_seq_one_letter_code
_entity_poly.pdbx_strand_id
1 'polypeptide(L)'
;MDRLLRWPVWTARVLSVLLPLLVLVGGALGLFAGEGGLGAVVVALAASVAAVSVGAEALAAAARLVRPVPPHRIRTAIRDREQRTAFLPQRDPDASGRSRPRAPGRLVPTAA
;
A
#
# COMPACT_ATOMS: atom_id res chain seq x y z
N MET A 1 -6.41 8.44 -16.64
CA MET A 1 -5.41 8.42 -17.72
C MET A 1 -4.40 7.29 -17.43
N ASP A 2 -4.89 6.05 -17.23
CA ASP A 2 -4.19 5.10 -16.34
C ASP A 2 -3.71 3.83 -17.07
N ARG A 3 -3.52 3.92 -18.38
CA ARG A 3 -3.24 2.78 -19.27
C ARG A 3 -1.86 2.77 -19.92
N LEU A 4 -0.96 3.68 -19.58
CA LEU A 4 0.26 3.88 -20.40
C LEU A 4 1.56 3.27 -19.87
N LEU A 5 1.57 2.52 -18.76
CA LEU A 5 2.80 1.85 -18.34
C LEU A 5 2.57 0.57 -17.54
N ARG A 6 1.62 -0.26 -17.96
CA ARG A 6 1.46 -1.61 -17.41
C ARG A 6 2.43 -2.55 -18.10
N TRP A 7 3.71 -2.44 -17.76
CA TRP A 7 4.66 -3.49 -18.06
C TRP A 7 4.10 -4.83 -17.56
N PRO A 8 4.22 -5.92 -18.33
CA PRO A 8 3.85 -7.22 -17.83
C PRO A 8 4.58 -7.47 -16.52
N VAL A 9 3.88 -7.91 -15.47
CA VAL A 9 4.53 -8.22 -14.17
C VAL A 9 5.69 -9.21 -14.31
N TRP A 10 5.73 -9.97 -15.40
CA TRP A 10 6.83 -10.86 -15.76
C TRP A 10 8.06 -10.11 -16.27
N THR A 11 7.93 -9.00 -17.01
CA THR A 11 9.09 -8.22 -17.45
C THR A 11 9.76 -7.55 -16.26
N ALA A 12 8.98 -7.03 -15.30
CA ALA A 12 9.51 -6.46 -14.06
C ALA A 12 10.28 -7.51 -13.23
N ARG A 13 9.77 -8.75 -13.17
CA ARG A 13 10.43 -9.89 -12.50
C ARG A 13 11.70 -10.36 -13.17
N VAL A 14 11.67 -10.45 -14.50
CA VAL A 14 12.84 -10.84 -15.28
C VAL A 14 13.95 -9.81 -15.12
N LEU A 15 13.60 -8.52 -15.18
CA LEU A 15 14.57 -7.44 -14.97
C LEU A 15 15.10 -7.37 -13.54
N SER A 16 14.27 -7.66 -12.52
CA SER A 16 14.71 -7.61 -11.11
C SER A 16 15.74 -8.68 -10.74
N VAL A 17 15.86 -9.74 -11.55
CA VAL A 17 16.84 -10.82 -11.38
C VAL A 17 18.00 -10.70 -12.37
N LEU A 18 17.72 -10.46 -13.65
CA LEU A 18 18.75 -10.42 -14.68
C LEU A 18 19.70 -9.23 -14.52
N LEU A 19 19.19 -8.08 -14.09
CA LEU A 19 19.99 -6.87 -13.96
C LEU A 19 21.03 -6.96 -12.84
N PRO A 20 20.70 -7.37 -11.58
CA PRO A 20 21.73 -7.59 -10.57
C PRO A 20 22.68 -8.74 -10.90
N LEU A 21 22.20 -9.80 -11.57
CA LEU A 21 23.05 -10.91 -12.02
C LEU A 21 24.10 -10.42 -13.03
N LEU A 22 23.70 -9.63 -14.02
CA LEU A 22 24.60 -9.06 -15.02
C LEU A 22 25.65 -8.14 -14.38
N VAL A 23 25.23 -7.29 -13.43
CA VAL A 23 26.12 -6.39 -12.69
C VAL A 23 27.11 -7.19 -11.84
N LEU A 24 26.67 -8.26 -11.17
CA LEU A 24 27.54 -9.14 -10.38
C LEU A 24 28.59 -9.83 -11.26
N VAL A 25 28.18 -10.38 -12.40
CA VAL A 25 29.09 -11.04 -13.35
C VAL A 25 30.11 -10.04 -13.91
N GLY A 26 29.66 -8.84 -14.31
CA GLY A 26 30.54 -7.78 -14.77
C GLY A 26 31.54 -7.31 -13.71
N GLY A 27 31.09 -7.12 -12.47
CA GLY A 27 31.94 -6.74 -11.35
C GLY A 27 32.98 -7.82 -10.99
N ALA A 28 32.59 -9.09 -11.03
CA ALA A 28 33.51 -10.21 -10.82
C ALA A 28 34.57 -10.27 -11.93
N LEU A 29 34.18 -10.16 -13.20
CA LEU A 29 35.11 -10.12 -14.34
C LEU A 29 36.08 -8.94 -14.24
N GLY A 30 35.61 -7.74 -13.86
CA GLY A 30 36.47 -6.58 -13.61
C GLY A 30 37.46 -6.80 -12.47
N LEU A 31 37.03 -7.50 -11.41
CA LEU A 31 37.93 -7.90 -10.31
C LEU A 31 39.06 -8.81 -10.81
N PHE A 32 38.75 -9.81 -11.65
CA PHE A 32 39.74 -10.69 -12.26
C PHE A 32 40.63 -9.97 -13.30
N ALA A 33 40.14 -8.90 -13.92
CA ALA A 33 40.88 -8.06 -14.86
C ALA A 33 41.81 -7.03 -14.17
N GLY A 34 41.83 -6.98 -12.84
CA GLY A 34 42.71 -6.08 -12.06
C GLY A 34 42.06 -4.76 -11.65
N GLU A 35 40.78 -4.55 -11.92
CA GLU A 35 40.00 -3.36 -11.54
C GLU A 35 39.41 -3.51 -10.13
N GLY A 36 40.24 -3.99 -9.18
CA GLY A 36 39.80 -4.49 -7.88
C GLY A 36 38.89 -3.55 -7.08
N GLY A 37 39.18 -2.24 -7.12
CA GLY A 37 38.39 -1.23 -6.41
C GLY A 37 37.01 -0.96 -7.03
N LEU A 38 36.92 -0.89 -8.35
CA LEU A 38 35.65 -0.68 -9.06
C LEU A 38 34.79 -1.94 -9.03
N GLY A 39 35.41 -3.12 -9.20
CA GLY A 39 34.73 -4.41 -9.08
C GLY A 39 34.05 -4.60 -7.72
N ALA A 40 34.73 -4.22 -6.62
CA ALA A 40 34.15 -4.30 -5.27
C ALA A 40 32.92 -3.41 -5.09
N VAL A 41 32.96 -2.16 -5.61
CA VAL A 41 31.83 -1.23 -5.55
C VAL A 41 30.65 -1.76 -6.38
N VAL A 42 30.91 -2.30 -7.57
CA VAL A 42 29.90 -2.89 -8.44
C VAL A 42 29.23 -4.10 -7.79
N VAL A 43 30.01 -4.97 -7.14
CA VAL A 43 29.49 -6.14 -6.40
C VAL A 43 28.65 -5.71 -5.20
N ALA A 44 29.10 -4.72 -4.42
CA ALA A 44 28.33 -4.23 -3.27
C ALA A 44 26.99 -3.60 -3.69
N LEU A 45 26.97 -2.89 -4.81
CA LEU A 45 25.76 -2.29 -5.37
C LEU A 45 24.83 -3.36 -5.94
N ALA A 46 25.36 -4.36 -6.64
CA ALA A 46 24.59 -5.52 -7.10
C ALA A 46 23.94 -6.28 -5.94
N ALA A 47 24.69 -6.52 -4.86
CA ALA A 47 24.18 -7.21 -3.68
C ALA A 47 23.04 -6.42 -3.01
N SER A 48 23.17 -5.09 -2.93
CA SER A 48 22.13 -4.21 -2.39
C SER A 48 20.84 -4.25 -3.22
N VAL A 49 20.97 -4.15 -4.55
CA VAL A 49 19.83 -4.25 -5.48
C VAL A 49 19.16 -5.63 -5.40
N ALA A 50 19.96 -6.70 -5.32
CA ALA A 50 19.45 -8.07 -5.16
C ALA A 50 18.69 -8.26 -3.83
N ALA A 51 19.19 -7.70 -2.72
CA ALA A 51 18.51 -7.78 -1.44
C ALA A 51 17.14 -7.08 -1.48
N VAL A 52 17.06 -5.90 -2.11
CA VAL A 52 15.80 -5.16 -2.26
C VAL A 52 14.83 -5.91 -3.18
N SER A 53 15.30 -6.49 -4.30
CA SER A 53 14.43 -7.20 -5.23
C SER A 53 13.84 -8.48 -4.61
N VAL A 54 14.66 -9.25 -3.89
CA VAL A 54 14.20 -10.43 -3.14
C VAL A 54 13.21 -10.04 -2.05
N GLY A 55 13.51 -8.97 -1.29
CA GLY A 55 12.61 -8.45 -0.26
C GLY A 55 11.25 -8.00 -0.82
N ALA A 56 11.26 -7.33 -1.97
CA ALA A 56 10.04 -6.90 -2.64
C ALA A 56 9.18 -8.08 -3.14
N GLU A 57 9.81 -9.11 -3.72
CA GLU A 57 9.09 -10.33 -4.14
C GLU A 57 8.54 -11.13 -2.96
N ALA A 58 9.30 -11.23 -1.86
CA ALA A 58 8.85 -11.86 -0.63
C ALA A 58 7.64 -11.13 -0.04
N LEU A 59 7.68 -9.79 0.01
CA LEU A 59 6.56 -8.97 0.47
C LEU A 59 5.34 -9.10 -0.46
N ALA A 60 5.56 -9.11 -1.78
CA ALA A 60 4.49 -9.32 -2.75
C ALA A 60 3.87 -10.71 -2.65
N ALA A 61 4.68 -11.75 -2.35
CA ALA A 61 4.19 -13.09 -2.08
C ALA A 61 3.36 -13.14 -0.79
N ALA A 62 3.86 -12.53 0.29
CA ALA A 62 3.12 -12.42 1.54
C ALA A 62 1.79 -11.68 1.37
N ALA A 63 1.78 -10.58 0.60
CA ALA A 63 0.56 -9.84 0.30
C ALA A 63 -0.48 -10.67 -0.46
N ARG A 64 -0.06 -11.58 -1.36
CA ARG A 64 -0.98 -12.50 -2.06
C ARG A 64 -1.58 -13.57 -1.16
N LEU A 65 -0.90 -13.92 -0.05
CA LEU A 65 -1.42 -14.86 0.93
C LEU A 65 -2.51 -14.23 1.79
N VAL A 66 -2.56 -12.89 1.89
CA VAL A 66 -3.63 -12.18 2.60
C VAL A 66 -4.91 -12.27 1.78
N ARG A 67 -5.92 -12.95 2.33
CA ARG A 67 -7.24 -13.03 1.70
C ARG A 67 -7.91 -11.65 1.68
N PRO A 68 -8.55 -11.25 0.58
CA PRO A 68 -9.35 -10.02 0.55
C PRO A 68 -10.45 -10.08 1.61
N VAL A 69 -10.48 -9.09 2.50
CA VAL A 69 -11.54 -8.98 3.52
C VAL A 69 -12.76 -8.34 2.86
N PRO A 70 -13.95 -8.98 2.91
CA PRO A 70 -15.16 -8.37 2.38
C PRO A 70 -15.43 -7.00 3.02
N PRO A 71 -15.87 -5.99 2.24
CA PRO A 71 -16.02 -4.62 2.75
C PRO A 71 -17.05 -4.53 3.90
N HIS A 72 -18.04 -5.43 3.94
CA HIS A 72 -18.98 -5.49 5.07
C HIS A 72 -18.28 -5.87 6.38
N ARG A 73 -17.29 -6.77 6.38
CA ARG A 73 -16.56 -7.17 7.59
C ARG A 73 -15.74 -6.02 8.16
N ILE A 74 -15.16 -5.20 7.29
CA ILE A 74 -14.45 -3.99 7.69
C ILE A 74 -15.43 -3.01 8.35
N ARG A 75 -16.58 -2.75 7.71
CA ARG A 75 -17.61 -1.86 8.25
C ARG A 75 -18.18 -2.35 9.58
N THR A 76 -18.44 -3.66 9.71
CA THR A 76 -18.93 -4.23 10.98
C THR A 76 -17.86 -4.17 12.06
N ALA A 77 -16.60 -4.43 11.74
CA ALA A 77 -15.49 -4.32 12.69
C ALA A 77 -15.28 -2.87 13.17
N ILE A 78 -15.44 -1.89 12.27
CA ILE A 78 -15.41 -0.46 12.63
C ILE A 78 -16.57 -0.13 13.57
N ARG A 79 -17.81 -0.53 13.22
CA ARG A 79 -19.00 -0.27 14.04
C ARG A 79 -18.93 -0.93 15.42
N ASP A 80 -18.41 -2.16 15.48
CA ASP A 80 -18.17 -2.93 16.71
C ASP A 80 -17.07 -2.27 17.58
N ARG A 81 -16.00 -1.77 16.94
CA ARG A 81 -14.97 -0.98 17.63
C ARG A 81 -15.55 0.32 18.19
N GLU A 82 -16.30 1.07 17.38
CA GLU A 82 -16.97 2.31 17.78
C GLU A 82 -17.87 2.06 19.00
N GLN A 83 -18.71 1.02 19.00
CA GLN A 83 -19.54 0.66 20.16
C GLN A 83 -18.71 0.35 21.40
N ARG A 84 -17.62 -0.43 21.27
CA ARG A 84 -16.74 -0.78 22.40
C ARG A 84 -15.93 0.39 22.92
N THR A 85 -15.57 1.34 22.07
CA THR A 85 -14.79 2.53 22.43
C THR A 85 -15.62 3.81 22.54
N ALA A 86 -16.94 3.71 22.47
CA ALA A 86 -17.88 4.84 22.61
C ALA A 86 -17.93 5.42 24.04
N PHE A 87 -16.87 5.25 24.84
CA PHE A 87 -16.69 5.97 26.09
C PHE A 87 -16.14 7.39 25.84
N LEU A 88 -16.93 8.15 25.08
CA LEU A 88 -17.32 9.50 25.44
C LEU A 88 -18.83 9.44 25.38
N PRO A 89 -19.57 9.71 26.48
CA PRO A 89 -21.03 9.68 26.44
C PRO A 89 -21.49 10.61 25.32
N GLN A 90 -21.88 10.03 24.18
CA GLN A 90 -22.50 10.77 23.10
C GLN A 90 -23.77 11.34 23.70
N ARG A 91 -23.77 12.65 23.96
CA ARG A 91 -24.96 13.36 24.41
C ARG A 91 -26.01 13.11 23.34
N ASP A 92 -27.06 12.40 23.73
CA ASP A 92 -28.24 12.25 22.90
C ASP A 92 -28.67 13.67 22.45
N PRO A 93 -28.64 13.97 21.14
CA PRO A 93 -29.06 15.27 20.63
C PRO A 93 -30.53 15.57 20.97
N ASP A 94 -31.29 14.52 21.32
CA ASP A 94 -32.70 14.57 21.67
C ASP A 94 -32.95 14.43 23.19
N ALA A 95 -31.88 14.39 24.01
CA ALA A 95 -31.99 14.32 25.45
C ALA A 95 -32.86 15.49 25.97
N SER A 96 -33.81 15.17 26.85
CA SER A 96 -34.69 16.16 27.47
C SER A 96 -33.85 17.25 28.14
N GLY A 97 -33.97 18.50 27.68
CA GLY A 97 -33.20 19.64 28.19
C GLY A 97 -32.46 20.45 27.13
N ARG A 98 -32.49 20.05 25.85
CA ARG A 98 -32.05 20.89 24.73
C ARG A 98 -33.19 21.09 23.74
N SER A 99 -33.50 22.35 23.44
CA SER A 99 -34.45 22.68 22.38
C SER A 99 -33.88 22.17 21.06
N ARG A 100 -34.55 21.24 20.39
CA ARG A 100 -34.15 20.81 19.05
C ARG A 100 -34.13 22.04 18.14
N PRO A 101 -33.03 22.32 17.40
CA PRO A 101 -33.09 23.25 16.29
C PRO A 101 -34.17 22.75 15.33
N ARG A 102 -35.34 23.40 15.32
CA ARG A 102 -36.42 23.02 14.40
C ARG A 102 -35.93 23.36 13.00
N ALA A 103 -36.02 22.39 12.08
CA ALA A 103 -35.82 22.67 10.67
C ALA A 103 -36.70 23.88 10.28
N PRO A 104 -36.23 24.82 9.44
CA PRO A 104 -37.01 25.98 9.05
C PRO A 104 -38.38 25.56 8.51
N GLY A 105 -39.41 25.79 9.32
CA GLY A 105 -40.78 25.42 8.99
C GLY A 105 -41.43 26.53 8.17
N ARG A 106 -41.34 26.43 6.84
CA ARG A 106 -42.33 27.05 5.95
C ARG A 106 -42.44 26.23 4.67
N LEU A 107 -43.53 25.48 4.55
CA LEU A 107 -43.94 24.94 3.27
C LEU A 107 -44.39 26.13 2.41
N VAL A 108 -43.63 26.41 1.36
CA VAL A 108 -43.99 27.42 0.37
C VAL A 108 -44.98 26.77 -0.60
N PRO A 109 -46.14 27.38 -0.89
CA PRO A 109 -47.08 26.81 -1.85
C PRO A 109 -46.44 26.77 -3.24
N THR A 110 -46.30 25.59 -3.83
CA THR A 110 -46.03 25.47 -5.26
C THR A 110 -47.37 25.58 -5.98
N ALA A 111 -47.50 26.59 -6.85
CA ALA A 111 -48.69 26.84 -7.65
C ALA A 111 -49.00 25.65 -8.57
N ALA A 112 -50.30 25.45 -8.82
CA ALA A 112 -50.87 24.43 -9.72
C ALA A 112 -50.60 24.74 -11.20
#